data_AF-K2FBJ8-F1
#
_entry.id   AF-K2FBJ8-F1
#
_cell.length_a   1.000
_cell.length_b   1.000
_cell.length_c   1.000
_cell.angle_alpha   90.00
_cell.angle_beta   90.00
_cell.angle_gamma   90.00
#
_symmetry.space_group_name_H-M   'P 1'
#
loop_
_entity.id
_entity.type
_entity.pdbx_description
1 polymer ?
#
loop_
_entity_poly.entity_id
_entity_poly.type
_entity_poly.pdbx_seq_one_letter_code
_entity_poly.pdbx_strand_id
1 'polypeptide(L)' 'MNSPKSVAAVLLSSERKEVLLIKRRDVPVWVLPGGGIDPGELPERAIEREVLEETGFTVKVARLVGDYLPINRLSKR' A
#
# COMPACT_ATOMS: atom_id res chain seq x y z
N MET A 1 4.90 20.18 -5.15
CA MET A 1 4.03 19.12 -4.61
C MET A 1 4.94 18.00 -4.11
N ASN A 2 4.79 17.55 -2.87
CA ASN A 2 5.62 16.43 -2.38
C ASN A 2 5.20 15.15 -3.10
N SER A 3 6.15 14.46 -3.72
CA SER A 3 5.91 13.11 -4.23
C SER A 3 5.59 12.16 -3.07
N PRO A 4 4.66 11.20 -3.24
CA PRO A 4 4.40 10.20 -2.23
C PRO A 4 5.68 9.40 -1.96
N LYS A 5 5.87 8.99 -0.70
CA LYS A 5 6.99 8.14 -0.30
C LYS A 5 6.61 6.66 -0.16
N SER A 6 5.31 6.39 -0.12
CA SER A 6 4.75 5.06 0.10
C SER A 6 3.37 4.95 -0.54
N VAL A 7 2.95 3.72 -0.79
CA VAL A 7 1.64 3.36 -1.35
C VAL A 7 0.99 2.26 -0.52
N ALA A 8 -0.33 2.19 -0.55
CA ALA A 8 -1.10 1.11 0.05
C ALA A 8 -2.28 0.73 -0.85
N ALA A 9 -2.62 -0.55 -0.90
CA ALA A 9 -3.70 -1.09 -1.73
C ALA A 9 -4.91 -1.49 -0.90
N VAL A 10 -6.10 -1.18 -1.41
CA VAL A 10 -7.36 -1.78 -0.96
C VAL A 10 -7.76 -2.83 -1.99
N LEU A 11 -7.56 -4.10 -1.66
CA LEU A 11 -7.94 -5.23 -2.49
C LEU A 11 -9.25 -5.81 -1.96
N LEU A 12 -10.28 -5.76 -2.78
CA LEU A 12 -11.61 -6.27 -2.43
C LEU A 12 -11.77 -7.70 -2.97
N SER A 13 -12.48 -8.54 -2.23
CA SER A 13 -12.95 -9.82 -2.76
C SER A 13 -13.86 -9.60 -3.98
N SER A 14 -14.09 -10.66 -4.77
CA SER A 14 -14.96 -10.59 -5.96
C SER A 14 -16.35 -10.03 -5.64
N GLU A 15 -16.91 -10.40 -4.48
CA GLU A 15 -18.19 -9.93 -3.97
C GLU A 15 -18.13 -8.54 -3.31
N ARG A 16 -16.92 -7.96 -3.17
CA ARG A 16 -16.65 -6.67 -2.52
C ARG A 16 -17.13 -6.56 -1.08
N LYS A 17 -17.17 -7.68 -0.36
CA LYS A 17 -17.58 -7.73 1.05
C LYS A 17 -16.40 -7.78 2.03
N GLU A 18 -15.22 -8.10 1.52
CA GLU A 18 -14.02 -8.32 2.32
C GLU A 18 -12.86 -7.56 1.72
N VAL A 19 -11.90 -7.18 2.58
CA VAL A 19 -10.64 -6.55 2.19
C VAL A 19 -9.49 -7.46 2.59
N LEU A 20 -8.50 -7.60 1.72
CA LEU A 20 -7.26 -8.29 2.05
C LEU A 20 -6.41 -7.43 2.98
N LEU A 21 -5.97 -8.02 4.09
CA LEU A 21 -5.02 -7.42 5.03
C LEU A 21 -3.83 -8.36 5.23
N ILE A 22 -2.70 -7.77 5.57
CA ILE A 22 -1.47 -8.48 5.92
C ILE A 22 -1.28 -8.40 7.42
N LYS A 23 -1.04 -9.56 8.04
CA LYS A 23 -0.60 -9.63 9.43
C LYS A 23 0.92 -9.53 9.48
N ARG A 24 1.42 -8.42 10.01
CA ARG A 24 2.85 -8.22 10.21
C ARG A 24 3.40 -9.27 11.19
N ARG A 25 4.62 -9.75 10.94
CA ARG A 25 5.30 -10.74 11.79
C ARG A 25 6.01 -10.11 12.98
N ASP A 26 6.50 -8.88 12.81
CA ASP A 26 7.29 -8.15 13.81
C ASP A 26 6.42 -7.47 14.87
N VAL A 27 5.25 -6.99 14.47
CA VAL A 27 4.25 -6.37 15.36
C VAL A 27 2.89 -6.97 15.04
N PRO A 28 2.07 -7.41 16.02
CA PRO A 28 0.82 -8.13 15.79
C PRO A 28 -0.32 -7.19 15.34
N VAL A 29 -0.10 -6.45 14.26
CA VAL A 29 -1.08 -5.56 13.64
C VAL A 29 -1.42 -6.04 12.25
N TRP A 30 -2.65 -5.74 11.83
CA TRP A 30 -3.11 -5.92 10.47
C TRP A 30 -2.98 -4.62 9.71
N VAL A 31 -2.42 -4.68 8.50
CA VAL A 31 -2.19 -3.52 7.64
C VAL A 31 -2.70 -3.80 6.23
N LEU A 32 -2.92 -2.75 5.46
CA LEU A 32 -3.10 -2.88 4.02
C LEU A 32 -1.77 -3.33 3.37
N PRO A 33 -1.81 -4.12 2.29
CA PRO A 33 -0.63 -4.37 1.46
C PRO A 33 -0.04 -3.08 0.92
N GLY A 34 1.29 -3.02 0.85
CA GLY A 34 2.00 -1.88 0.31
C GLY A 34 3.29 -1.56 1.04
N GLY A 35 4.03 -0.60 0.49
CA GLY A 35 5.38 -0.30 0.93
C GLY A 35 5.92 1.01 0.35
N GLY A 36 7.24 1.07 0.29
CA GLY A 36 7.97 2.23 -0.21
C GLY A 36 7.87 2.37 -1.72
N ILE A 37 8.00 3.60 -2.20
CA ILE A 37 8.20 3.87 -3.63
C ILE A 37 9.70 4.04 -3.88
N ASP A 38 10.26 3.27 -4.80
CA ASP A 38 11.67 3.38 -5.15
C ASP A 38 11.97 4.68 -5.92
N PRO A 39 13.21 5.19 -5.89
CA PRO A 39 13.59 6.39 -6.63
C PRO A 39 13.29 6.27 -8.13
N GLY A 40 12.41 7.14 -8.63
CA GLY A 40 11.98 7.15 -10.04
C GLY A 40 10.88 6.14 -10.38
N GLU A 41 10.43 5.34 -9.41
CA GLU A 41 9.31 4.43 -9.58
C GLU A 41 7.97 5.20 -9.59
N LEU A 42 7.07 4.83 -10.50
CA LEU A 42 5.71 5.35 -10.49
C LEU A 42 4.92 4.71 -9.33
N PRO A 43 4.07 5.47 -8.61
CA PRO A 43 3.29 4.92 -7.50
C PRO A 43 2.47 3.67 -7.87
N GLU A 44 1.94 3.63 -9.09
CA GLU A 44 1.18 2.50 -9.62
C GLU A 44 2.05 1.25 -9.79
N ARG A 45 3.31 1.42 -10.16
CA ARG A 45 4.27 0.31 -10.30
C ARG A 45 4.76 -0.18 -8.95
N ALA A 46 5.02 0.74 -8.03
CA ALA A 46 5.35 0.41 -6.65
C ALA A 46 4.27 -0.47 -6.03
N ILE A 47 2.98 -0.07 -6.14
CA ILE A 47 1.92 -0.86 -5.50
C ILE A 47 1.66 -2.19 -6.20
N GLU A 48 1.78 -2.27 -7.53
CA GLU A 48 1.71 -3.54 -8.27
C GLU A 48 2.81 -4.51 -7.83
N ARG A 49 4.04 -4.02 -7.62
CA ARG A 49 5.19 -4.79 -7.13
C ARG A 49 4.98 -5.26 -5.69
N GLU A 50 4.68 -4.34 -4.77
CA GLU A 50 4.50 -4.64 -3.34
C GLU A 50 3.39 -5.68 -3.13
N VAL A 51 2.25 -5.54 -3.82
CA VAL A 51 1.16 -6.52 -3.72
C VAL A 51 1.62 -7.91 -4.19
N LEU A 52 2.39 -7.99 -5.28
CA LEU A 52 2.91 -9.26 -5.76
C LEU A 52 3.89 -9.88 -4.75
N GLU A 53 4.81 -9.11 -4.20
CA GLU A 53 5.82 -9.57 -3.24
C GLU A 53 5.19 -10.07 -1.93
N GLU A 54 4.21 -9.35 -1.41
CA GLU A 54 3.63 -9.66 -0.10
C GLU A 54 2.50 -10.70 -0.14
N THR A 55 1.76 -10.79 -1.26
CA THR A 55 0.54 -11.61 -1.36
C THR A 55 0.60 -12.68 -2.45
N GLY A 56 1.52 -12.57 -3.40
CA GLY A 56 1.58 -13.42 -4.60
C GLY A 56 0.55 -13.07 -5.68
N PHE A 57 -0.31 -12.07 -5.47
CA PHE A 57 -1.31 -11.68 -6.47
C PHE A 57 -0.75 -10.70 -7.51
N THR A 58 -1.06 -10.97 -8.78
CA THR A 58 -0.83 -10.01 -9.87
C THR A 58 -2.05 -9.12 -10.02
N VAL A 59 -1.88 -7.81 -9.88
CA VAL A 59 -2.97 -6.83 -9.89
C VAL A 59 -2.71 -5.70 -10.88
N LYS A 60 -3.76 -4.93 -11.18
CA LYS A 60 -3.71 -3.69 -11.95
C LYS A 60 -4.39 -2.60 -11.14
N VAL A 61 -3.77 -1.42 -11.03
CA VAL A 61 -4.36 -0.29 -10.33
C VAL A 61 -5.64 0.16 -11.04
N ALA A 62 -6.76 0.13 -10.32
CA ALA A 62 -8.05 0.56 -10.87
C ALA A 62 -8.23 2.08 -10.77
N ARG A 63 -7.92 2.67 -9.62
CA ARG A 63 -7.99 4.12 -9.37
C ARG A 63 -7.27 4.51 -8.08
N LEU A 64 -6.90 5.79 -7.98
CA LEU A 64 -6.54 6.41 -6.70
C LEU A 64 -7.80 6.56 -5.82
N VAL A 65 -7.69 6.23 -4.54
CA VAL A 65 -8.78 6.37 -3.56
C VAL A 65 -8.60 7.62 -2.70
N GLY A 66 -7.37 8.00 -2.39
CA GLY A 66 -7.05 9.25 -1.70
C GLY A 66 -5.60 9.28 -1.21
N ASP A 67 -5.16 10.44 -0.78
CA ASP A 67 -3.85 10.65 -0.16
C ASP A 67 -3.99 10.67 1.37
N TYR A 68 -3.20 9.83 2.04
CA TYR A 68 -3.12 9.82 3.50
C TYR A 68 -1.85 10.54 3.97
N LEU A 69 -2.01 11.73 4.55
CA LEU A 69 -0.92 12.50 5.12
C LEU A 69 -0.90 12.30 6.63
N PRO A 70 0.11 11.63 7.20
CA PRO A 70 0.21 11.51 8.65
C PRO A 70 0.33 12.90 9.26
N ILE A 71 -0.68 13.28 10.06
CA ILE A 71 -0.81 14.60 10.69
C ILE A 71 0.19 14.76 11.86
N ASN A 72 0.79 13.66 12.31
CA ASN A 72 1.71 13.65 13.45
C ASN A 72 3.18 13.81 13.03
N ARG A 73 3.76 14.93 13.49
CA ARG A 73 5.17 15.31 13.45
C ARG A 73 6.03 14.44 14.39
N LEU A 74 5.93 13.11 14.33
CA LEU A 74 6.76 12.20 15.13
C LEU A 74 7.78 11.40 14.29
N SER A 75 7.82 11.59 12.96
CA SER A 75 8.78 10.90 12.09
C SER A 75 10.05 11.70 11.72
N LYS A 76 10.30 12.85 12.35
CA LYS A 76 11.62 13.48 12.30
C LYS A 76 12.51 12.87 13.38
N ARG A 77 13.17 11.76 13.07
CA ARG A 77 14.47 11.43 13.66
C ARG A 77 15.49 11.38 12.53
#